data_AF-A0A662IXN8-F1
#
_entry.id   AF-A0A662IXN8-F1
#
_cell.length_a   1.000
_cell.length_b   1.000
_cell.length_c   1.000
_cell.angle_alpha   90.00
_cell.angle_beta   90.00
_cell.angle_gamma   90.00
#
_symmetry.space_group_name_H-M   'P 1'
#
loop_
_entity.id
_entity.type
_entity.pdbx_description
1 polymer ?
#
loop_
_entity_poly.entity_id
_entity_poly.type
_entity_poly.pdbx_seq_one_letter_code
_entity_poly.pdbx_strand_id
1 'polypeptide(L)'
;MLREHPDLVEEAGAGHAKLHVCLQETHMDRVGFKVATMIFKSSPSSITVLTMNGSPHCIQLHFLVEQARQLTSYTGPVRHLVVEKGELIEVSSEAVRVARHLASVEKLLTGRVRSV
;
A
#
# COMPACT_ATOMS: atom_id res chain seq x y z
N MET A 1 -5.85 -9.52 10.22
CA MET A 1 -6.15 -8.08 10.41
C MET A 1 -7.56 -7.80 10.93
N LEU A 2 -8.65 -7.97 10.16
CA LEU A 2 -10.02 -7.63 10.63
C LEU A 2 -10.45 -8.27 11.95
N ARG A 3 -9.92 -9.47 12.25
CA ARG A 3 -10.18 -10.20 13.49
C ARG A 3 -9.15 -9.95 14.58
N GLU A 4 -7.93 -9.57 14.21
CA GLU A 4 -6.78 -9.45 15.13
C GLU A 4 -6.63 -8.02 15.67
N HIS A 5 -6.93 -7.02 14.82
CA HIS A 5 -6.77 -5.60 15.12
C HIS A 5 -7.99 -4.81 14.59
N PRO A 6 -9.21 -5.09 15.08
CA PRO A 6 -10.41 -4.40 14.62
C PRO A 6 -10.34 -2.88 14.87
N ASP A 7 -9.80 -2.48 16.02
CA ASP A 7 -9.70 -1.06 16.40
C ASP A 7 -8.82 -0.26 15.43
N LEU A 8 -7.70 -0.83 14.99
CA LEU A 8 -6.80 -0.18 14.03
C LEU A 8 -7.43 -0.07 12.63
N VAL A 9 -8.28 -1.03 12.26
CA VAL A 9 -9.04 -0.96 11.01
C VAL A 9 -10.08 0.17 11.07
N GLU A 10 -10.74 0.34 12.21
CA GLU A 10 -11.69 1.44 12.41
C GLU A 10 -10.99 2.80 12.44
N GLU A 11 -9.86 2.90 13.14
CA GLU A 11 -9.04 4.12 13.19
C GLU A 11 -8.56 4.53 11.79
N ALA A 12 -7.90 3.62 11.06
CA ALA A 12 -7.37 3.91 9.73
C ALA A 12 -8.48 4.07 8.66
N GLY A 13 -9.62 3.44 8.87
CA GLY A 13 -10.75 3.43 7.94
C GLY A 13 -11.76 4.57 8.18
N ALA A 14 -11.58 5.39 9.22
CA ALA A 14 -12.49 6.48 9.52
C ALA A 14 -12.65 7.43 8.31
N GLY A 15 -13.90 7.74 7.95
CA GLY A 15 -14.23 8.58 6.79
C GLY A 15 -13.99 7.95 5.42
N HIS A 16 -13.65 6.66 5.34
CA HIS A 16 -13.40 5.94 4.10
C HIS A 16 -14.41 4.81 3.85
N ALA A 17 -14.66 4.50 2.58
CA ALA A 17 -15.27 3.23 2.21
C ALA A 17 -14.26 2.10 2.45
N LYS A 18 -14.54 1.22 3.41
CA LYS A 18 -13.65 0.13 3.82
C LYS A 18 -13.82 -1.09 2.91
N LEU A 19 -12.76 -1.49 2.22
CA LEU A 19 -12.72 -2.68 1.37
C LEU A 19 -11.60 -3.61 1.84
N HIS A 20 -11.87 -4.92 1.82
CA HIS A 20 -10.91 -5.94 2.24
C HIS A 20 -10.58 -6.90 1.09
N VAL A 21 -9.31 -7.28 0.99
CA VAL A 21 -8.85 -8.31 0.04
C VAL A 21 -7.65 -9.06 0.61
N CYS A 22 -7.59 -10.36 0.34
CA CYS A 22 -6.43 -11.20 0.65
C CYS A 22 -5.67 -11.50 -0.65
N LEU A 23 -4.44 -11.00 -0.76
CA LEU A 23 -3.60 -11.22 -1.95
C LEU A 23 -2.91 -12.59 -1.99
N GLN A 24 -3.06 -13.39 -0.94
CA GLN A 24 -2.74 -14.82 -0.98
C GLN A 24 -3.79 -15.60 -1.80
N GLU A 25 -5.06 -15.18 -1.74
CA GLU A 25 -6.19 -15.86 -2.40
C GLU A 25 -6.53 -15.23 -3.75
N THR A 26 -6.37 -13.91 -3.86
CA THR A 26 -6.72 -13.15 -5.07
C THR A 26 -5.47 -12.57 -5.70
N HIS A 27 -5.19 -12.98 -6.94
CA HIS A 27 -4.02 -12.50 -7.66
C HIS A 27 -4.02 -10.96 -7.78
N MET A 28 -2.84 -10.35 -7.59
CA MET A 28 -2.67 -8.91 -7.54
C MET A 28 -3.18 -8.18 -8.78
N ASP A 29 -3.11 -8.78 -9.97
CA ASP A 29 -3.58 -8.15 -11.21
C ASP A 29 -5.09 -7.90 -11.21
N ARG A 30 -5.87 -8.83 -10.65
CA ARG A 30 -7.33 -8.69 -10.56
C ARG A 30 -7.69 -7.53 -9.62
N VAL A 31 -6.96 -7.43 -8.51
CA VAL A 31 -7.13 -6.37 -7.52
C VAL A 31 -6.66 -5.03 -8.07
N GLY A 32 -5.48 -4.98 -8.70
CA GLY A 32 -4.92 -3.80 -9.35
C GLY A 32 -5.86 -3.21 -10.40
N PHE A 33 -6.44 -4.05 -11.26
CA PHE A 33 -7.41 -3.60 -12.26
C PHE A 33 -8.67 -2.98 -11.61
N LYS A 34 -9.17 -3.58 -10.52
CA LYS A 34 -10.31 -3.03 -9.77
C LYS A 34 -9.96 -1.71 -9.10
N VAL A 35 -8.79 -1.61 -8.46
CA VAL A 35 -8.32 -0.37 -7.83
C VAL A 35 -8.18 0.74 -8.87
N ALA A 36 -7.51 0.49 -9.99
CA ALA A 36 -7.39 1.47 -11.08
C ALA A 36 -8.76 1.90 -11.61
N THR A 37 -9.69 0.95 -11.78
CA THR A 37 -11.06 1.25 -12.21
C THR A 37 -11.79 2.12 -11.19
N MET A 38 -11.67 1.83 -9.89
CA MET A 38 -12.27 2.65 -8.83
C MET A 38 -11.70 4.07 -8.86
N ILE A 39 -10.38 4.22 -8.89
CA ILE A 39 -9.72 5.54 -8.99
C ILE A 39 -10.23 6.33 -10.20
N PHE A 40 -10.24 5.69 -11.37
CA PHE A 40 -10.65 6.33 -12.62
C PHE A 40 -12.14 6.71 -12.64
N LYS A 41 -13.01 5.90 -12.03
CA LYS A 41 -14.47 6.10 -12.09
C LYS A 41 -15.03 6.96 -10.96
N SER A 42 -14.44 6.92 -9.77
CA SER A 42 -14.95 7.65 -8.61
C SER A 42 -14.07 8.81 -8.17
N SER A 43 -12.82 8.92 -8.65
CA SER A 43 -11.87 9.99 -8.31
C SER A 43 -11.87 10.29 -6.79
N PRO A 44 -11.52 9.30 -5.96
CA PRO A 44 -11.63 9.44 -4.51
C PRO A 44 -10.80 10.63 -4.00
N SER A 45 -11.26 11.31 -2.95
CA SER A 45 -10.51 12.43 -2.36
C SER A 45 -9.20 12.00 -1.70
N SER A 46 -9.12 10.74 -1.25
CA SER A 46 -7.93 10.13 -0.65
C SER A 46 -7.99 8.61 -0.74
N ILE A 47 -6.83 7.96 -0.65
CA ILE A 47 -6.72 6.50 -0.55
C ILE A 47 -5.83 6.16 0.63
N THR A 48 -6.31 5.24 1.47
CA THR A 48 -5.53 4.69 2.59
C THR A 48 -5.35 3.19 2.36
N VAL A 49 -4.10 2.73 2.36
CA VAL A 49 -3.72 1.32 2.24
C VAL A 49 -3.28 0.84 3.61
N LEU A 50 -3.91 -0.20 4.12
CA LEU A 50 -3.61 -0.78 5.43
C LEU A 50 -3.29 -2.26 5.30
N THR A 51 -2.13 -2.70 5.79
CA THR A 51 -1.73 -4.12 5.74
C THR A 51 -0.95 -4.58 6.98
N MET A 52 -0.76 -5.90 7.14
CA MET A 52 0.16 -6.42 8.16
C MET A 52 1.60 -6.26 7.67
N ASN A 53 2.49 -5.79 8.54
CA ASN A 53 3.91 -5.71 8.20
C ASN A 53 4.54 -7.11 8.08
N GLY A 54 5.58 -7.24 7.26
CA GLY A 54 6.36 -8.48 7.10
C GLY A 54 5.74 -9.58 6.23
N SER A 55 4.48 -9.47 5.81
CA SER A 55 3.86 -10.47 4.91
C SER A 55 4.17 -10.20 3.43
N PRO A 56 4.65 -11.20 2.68
CA PRO A 56 4.98 -11.05 1.25
C PRO A 56 3.73 -10.87 0.36
N HIS A 57 2.56 -11.30 0.83
CA HIS A 57 1.29 -11.11 0.11
C HIS A 57 0.69 -9.73 0.42
N CYS A 58 0.78 -9.27 1.66
CA CYS A 58 0.24 -7.97 2.09
C CYS A 58 0.92 -6.79 1.39
N ILE A 59 2.25 -6.81 1.28
CA ILE A 59 3.02 -5.72 0.65
C ILE A 59 2.61 -5.45 -0.81
N GLN A 60 2.10 -6.48 -1.51
CA GLN A 60 1.63 -6.35 -2.89
C GLN A 60 0.49 -5.33 -3.02
N LEU A 61 -0.31 -5.09 -1.97
CA LEU A 61 -1.40 -4.11 -1.98
C LEU A 61 -0.86 -2.68 -2.05
N HIS A 62 0.26 -2.39 -1.39
CA HIS A 62 0.93 -1.10 -1.50
C HIS A 62 1.45 -0.89 -2.92
N PHE A 63 2.06 -1.92 -3.51
CA PHE A 63 2.60 -1.86 -4.86
C PHE A 63 1.52 -1.64 -5.91
N LEU A 64 0.40 -2.36 -5.83
CA LEU A 64 -0.66 -2.24 -6.82
C LEU A 64 -1.37 -0.88 -6.74
N VAL A 65 -1.48 -0.28 -5.55
CA VAL A 65 -2.09 1.05 -5.39
C VAL A 65 -1.21 2.13 -6.02
N GLU A 66 0.11 2.09 -5.81
CA GLU A 66 1.03 3.01 -6.50
C GLU A 66 1.02 2.78 -8.02
N GLN A 67 0.93 1.53 -8.47
CA GLN A 67 0.81 1.22 -9.90
C GLN A 67 -0.49 1.77 -10.49
N ALA A 68 -1.62 1.56 -9.80
CA ALA A 68 -2.93 2.04 -10.22
C ALA A 68 -2.98 3.57 -10.23
N ARG A 69 -2.38 4.22 -9.23
CA ARG A 69 -2.21 5.68 -9.17
C ARG A 69 -1.48 6.20 -10.40
N GLN A 70 -0.35 5.59 -10.75
CA GLN A 70 0.42 5.97 -11.94
C GLN A 70 -0.39 5.77 -13.23
N LEU A 71 -1.05 4.62 -13.40
CA LEU A 71 -1.85 4.30 -14.59
C LEU A 71 -3.04 5.25 -14.80
N THR A 72 -3.58 5.78 -13.71
CA THR A 72 -4.76 6.67 -13.73
C THR A 72 -4.40 8.15 -13.62
N SER A 73 -3.11 8.49 -13.52
CA SER A 73 -2.63 9.86 -13.24
C SER A 73 -3.28 10.49 -12.01
N TYR A 74 -3.57 9.67 -10.99
CA TYR A 74 -4.22 10.13 -9.77
C TYR A 74 -3.27 10.98 -8.91
N THR A 75 -3.70 12.22 -8.63
CA THR A 75 -2.93 13.22 -7.90
C THR A 75 -3.35 13.38 -6.44
N GLY A 76 -4.42 12.71 -6.02
CA GLY A 76 -4.88 12.76 -4.63
C GLY A 76 -3.92 12.06 -3.65
N PRO A 77 -4.06 12.33 -2.35
CA PRO A 77 -3.21 11.76 -1.31
C PRO A 77 -3.40 10.25 -1.21
N VAL A 78 -2.28 9.54 -1.14
CA VAL A 78 -2.21 8.10 -0.85
C VAL A 78 -1.39 7.90 0.42
N ARG A 79 -2.02 7.30 1.44
CA ARG A 79 -1.35 6.92 2.69
C ARG A 79 -1.11 5.42 2.70
N HIS A 80 0.09 5.02 3.10
CA HIS A 80 0.45 3.62 3.29
C HIS A 80 0.70 3.36 4.76
N LEU A 81 -0.10 2.49 5.35
CA LEU A 81 -0.04 2.11 6.75
C LEU A 81 0.23 0.61 6.85
N VAL A 82 1.12 0.25 7.77
CA VAL A 82 1.35 -1.15 8.15
C VAL A 82 1.12 -1.32 9.64
N VAL A 83 0.61 -2.48 10.03
CA VAL A 83 0.52 -2.88 11.44
C VAL A 83 1.76 -3.69 11.79
N GLU A 84 2.54 -3.17 12.72
CA GLU A 84 3.72 -3.84 13.30
C GLU A 84 3.52 -3.90 14.82
N LYS A 85 3.53 -5.10 15.40
CA LYS A 85 3.39 -5.31 16.86
C LYS A 85 2.19 -4.59 17.50
N GLY A 86 1.08 -4.47 16.77
CA GLY A 86 -0.14 -3.81 17.24
C GLY A 86 -0.16 -2.29 17.10
N GLU A 87 0.83 -1.69 16.42
CA GLU A 87 0.91 -0.26 16.17
C GLU A 87 0.77 0.06 14.68
N LEU A 88 0.11 1.19 14.38
CA LEU A 88 0.04 1.73 13.02
C LEU A 88 1.30 2.52 12.70
N ILE A 89 2.01 2.09 11.67
CA ILE A 89 3.21 2.77 11.16
C ILE A 89 2.91 3.28 9.76
N GLU A 90 3.10 4.59 9.55
CA GLU A 90 3.03 5.18 8.22
C GLU A 90 4.34 5.00 7.46
N VAL A 91 4.20 4.55 6.22
CA VAL A 91 5.30 4.23 5.30
C VAL A 91 5.22 5.20 4.12
N SER A 92 6.35 5.79 3.74
CA SER A 92 6.37 6.71 2.60
C SER A 92 6.17 5.97 1.28
N SER A 93 5.57 6.64 0.28
CA SER A 93 5.51 6.12 -1.10
C SER A 93 6.89 5.76 -1.64
N GLU A 94 7.94 6.48 -1.24
CA GLU A 94 9.32 6.16 -1.62
C GLU A 94 9.81 4.85 -1.00
N ALA A 95 9.48 4.57 0.26
CA ALA A 95 9.80 3.29 0.88
C ALA A 95 9.07 2.13 0.17
N VAL A 96 7.79 2.32 -0.19
CA VAL A 96 7.03 1.35 -1.01
C VAL A 96 7.69 1.13 -2.37
N ARG A 97 8.10 2.21 -3.06
CA ARG A 97 8.80 2.12 -4.35
C ARG A 97 10.12 1.36 -4.22
N VAL A 98 10.94 1.72 -3.23
CA VAL A 98 12.24 1.09 -2.97
C VAL A 98 12.10 -0.39 -2.62
N ALA A 99 11.08 -0.77 -1.83
CA ALA A 99 10.84 -2.16 -1.45
C ALA A 99 10.57 -3.08 -2.67
N ARG A 100 10.10 -2.54 -3.80
CA ARG A 100 9.96 -3.28 -5.07
C ARG A 100 11.30 -3.58 -5.75
N HIS A 101 12.35 -2.83 -5.41
CA HIS A 101 13.65 -2.87 -6.08
C HIS A 101 14.75 -3.28 -5.11
N LEU A 102 14.95 -4.60 -4.92
CA LEU A 102 15.94 -5.14 -3.98
C LEU A 102 17.36 -4.63 -4.23
N ALA A 103 17.75 -4.37 -5.48
CA ALA A 103 19.04 -3.74 -5.78
C ALA A 103 19.17 -2.31 -5.22
N SER A 104 18.06 -1.57 -5.11
CA SER A 104 18.03 -0.25 -4.46
C SER A 104 18.11 -0.38 -2.94
N VAL A 105 17.40 -1.35 -2.37
CA VAL A 105 17.49 -1.69 -0.94
C VAL A 105 18.94 -2.02 -0.57
N GLU A 106 19.60 -2.90 -1.33
CA GLU A 106 20.99 -3.29 -1.10
C GLU A 106 21.95 -2.09 -1.14
N LYS A 107 21.76 -1.17 -2.10
CA LYS A 107 22.56 0.06 -2.18
C LYS A 107 22.38 0.95 -0.96
N LEU A 108 21.16 1.05 -0.42
CA LEU A 108 20.90 1.82 0.80
C LEU A 108 21.54 1.17 2.03
N LEU A 109 21.43 -0.15 2.17
CA LEU A 109 22.00 -0.89 3.29
C LEU A 109 23.54 -0.86 3.29
N THR A 110 24.16 -0.91 2.10
CA THR A 110 25.62 -0.91 1.94
C THR A 110 26.23 0.49 1.83
N GLY A 111 25.42 1.55 1.88
CA GLY A 111 25.89 2.93 1.69
C GLY A 111 26.38 3.24 0.27
N ARG A 112 26.12 2.37 -0.71
CA ARG A 112 26.50 2.54 -2.13
C ARG A 112 25.49 3.41 -2.90
N VAL A 113 24.93 4.42 -2.26
CA VAL A 113 24.03 5.38 -2.90
C VAL A 113 24.89 6.28 -3.77
N ARG A 114 24.74 6.20 -5.09
CA ARG A 114 25.25 7.25 -5.98
C ARG A 114 24.54 8.54 -5.59
N SER A 115 25.28 9.47 -4.98
CA SER A 115 24.92 10.88 -4.97
C SER A 115 24.67 11.28 -6.42
N VAL A 116 23.42 11.61 -6.74
CA VAL A 116 23.05 12.31 -7.96
C VAL A 116 23.40 13.77 -7.78
#